data_AF-A0A708V0X0-F1
#
_entry.id   AF-A0A708V0X0-F1
#
_cell.length_a   1.000
_cell.length_b   1.000
_cell.length_c   1.000
_cell.angle_alpha   90.00
_cell.angle_beta   90.00
_cell.angle_gamma   90.00
#
_symmetry.space_group_name_H-M   'P 1'
#
loop_
_entity.id
_entity.type
_entity.pdbx_description
1 polymer ?
#
loop_
_entity_poly.entity_id
_entity_poly.type
_entity_poly.pdbx_seq_one_letter_code
_entity_poly.pdbx_strand_id
1 'polypeptide(L)'
;MILLSKQTPLGAGRHRKCYTHPDNARRCIKVIYNRDHGGDKEIRRELSYYAHLSRYLTDWSAIPRYYGTVETDCGTGYVYDMITDFNGAPSITLTEFAAQCRYEEDVAVLRRLLKKLKRYLLDNHIVTMSLKPQNILCQRISESEVVPVVCDNLGESTFIPLATWSTWCCERKLERVWQRFIA
;
A
#
# COMPACT_ATOMS: atom_id res chain seq x y z
N MET A 1 21.59 -5.60 13.74
CA MET A 1 21.60 -5.63 12.27
C MET A 1 20.87 -6.88 11.79
N ILE A 2 19.89 -6.75 10.90
CA ILE A 2 19.11 -7.87 10.34
C ILE A 2 19.77 -8.40 9.07
N LEU A 3 19.87 -9.72 8.91
CA LEU A 3 20.44 -10.36 7.73
C LEU A 3 19.34 -10.75 6.72
N LEU A 4 19.20 -9.95 5.67
CA LEU A 4 18.20 -10.14 4.60
C LEU A 4 18.79 -10.70 3.31
N SER A 5 20.10 -10.55 3.08
CA SER A 5 20.75 -10.97 1.83
C SER A 5 20.61 -12.46 1.51
N LYS A 6 20.40 -13.29 2.54
CA LYS A 6 20.19 -14.73 2.44
C LYS A 6 18.71 -15.14 2.41
N GLN A 7 17.80 -14.19 2.56
CA GLN A 7 16.37 -14.45 2.56
C GLN A 7 15.77 -14.25 1.16
N THR A 8 14.77 -15.06 0.83
CA THR A 8 13.99 -14.85 -0.40
C THR A 8 13.04 -13.66 -0.16
N PRO A 9 13.06 -12.62 -1.02
CA PRO A 9 12.10 -11.53 -0.94
C PRO A 9 10.67 -12.05 -1.13
N LEU A 10 9.72 -11.50 -0.38
CA LEU A 10 8.28 -11.65 -0.60
C LEU A 10 7.87 -11.14 -1.98
N GLY A 11 8.56 -10.11 -2.46
CA GLY A 11 8.36 -9.52 -3.77
C GLY A 11 9.39 -8.45 -4.07
N ALA A 12 9.54 -8.13 -5.36
CA ALA A 12 10.40 -7.08 -5.85
C ALA A 12 9.58 -6.11 -6.71
N GLY A 13 9.52 -4.85 -6.30
CA GLY A 13 9.00 -3.76 -7.09
C GLY A 13 10.11 -3.11 -7.93
N ARG A 14 9.85 -1.92 -8.49
CA ARG A 14 10.80 -1.21 -9.36
C ARG A 14 12.10 -0.80 -8.66
N HIS A 15 12.00 -0.37 -7.40
CA HIS A 15 13.13 0.19 -6.65
C HIS A 15 13.41 -0.54 -5.33
N ARG A 16 12.51 -1.44 -4.91
CA ARG A 16 12.50 -2.00 -3.56
C ARG A 16 12.21 -3.49 -3.56
N LYS A 17 12.87 -4.21 -2.65
CA LYS A 17 12.55 -5.59 -2.30
C LYS A 17 11.87 -5.61 -0.94
N CYS A 18 10.84 -6.44 -0.79
CA CYS A 18 10.11 -6.63 0.46
C CYS A 18 10.52 -7.97 1.08
N TYR A 19 10.80 -8.00 2.37
CA TYR A 19 11.20 -9.18 3.12
C TYR A 19 10.31 -9.32 4.36
N THR A 20 10.12 -10.54 4.85
CA THR A 20 9.48 -10.77 6.14
C THR A 20 10.37 -10.24 7.26
N HIS A 21 9.78 -9.63 8.30
CA HIS A 21 10.55 -9.25 9.48
C HIS A 21 10.87 -10.50 10.32
N PRO A 22 12.14 -10.78 10.68
CA PRO A 22 12.53 -12.02 11.33
C PRO A 22 11.85 -12.22 12.70
N ASP A 23 11.71 -11.14 13.47
CA ASP A 23 11.18 -11.22 14.84
C ASP A 23 9.67 -10.91 14.94
N ASN A 24 9.01 -10.57 13.83
CA ASN A 24 7.61 -10.16 13.85
C ASN A 24 6.89 -10.48 12.55
N ALA A 25 6.14 -11.58 12.52
CA ALA A 25 5.40 -12.03 11.34
C ALA A 25 4.34 -11.03 10.82
N ARG A 26 3.92 -10.06 11.65
CA ARG A 26 2.98 -9.00 11.23
C ARG A 26 3.68 -7.80 10.60
N ARG A 27 5.00 -7.86 10.39
CA ARG A 27 5.80 -6.78 9.80
C ARG A 27 6.60 -7.28 8.62
N CYS A 28 6.81 -6.38 7.66
CA CYS A 28 7.72 -6.56 6.55
C CYS A 28 8.79 -5.47 6.55
N ILE A 29 9.92 -5.76 5.93
CA ILE A 29 11.04 -4.84 5.75
C ILE A 29 11.21 -4.58 4.27
N LYS A 30 11.04 -3.33 3.84
CA LYS A 30 11.31 -2.90 2.48
C LYS A 30 12.72 -2.32 2.39
N VAL A 31 13.54 -2.82 1.47
CA VAL A 31 14.91 -2.35 1.23
C VAL A 31 15.03 -1.78 -0.19
N ILE A 32 15.63 -0.60 -0.32
CA ILE A 32 15.85 0.07 -1.61
C ILE A 32 17.17 -0.43 -2.21
N TYR A 33 17.13 -0.99 -3.41
CA TYR A 33 18.33 -1.48 -4.12
C TYR A 33 18.76 -0.58 -5.29
N ASN A 34 17.89 0.33 -5.76
CA ASN A 34 18.17 1.28 -6.84
C ASN A 34 17.94 2.73 -6.37
N ARG A 35 18.79 3.22 -5.45
CA ARG A 35 18.64 4.54 -4.82
C ARG A 35 18.78 5.71 -5.81
N ASP A 36 19.86 5.70 -6.60
CA ASP A 36 20.20 6.80 -7.53
C ASP A 36 19.25 6.92 -8.73
N HIS A 37 18.50 5.86 -9.02
CA HIS A 37 17.50 5.83 -10.09
C HIS A 37 16.09 6.22 -9.63
N GLY A 38 15.99 7.09 -8.62
CA GLY A 38 14.73 7.66 -8.13
C GLY A 38 14.18 7.03 -6.85
N GLY A 39 14.78 5.94 -6.34
CA GLY A 39 14.37 5.30 -5.10
C GLY A 39 14.40 6.23 -3.89
N ASP A 40 15.42 7.09 -3.79
CA ASP A 40 15.55 8.05 -2.68
C ASP A 40 14.50 9.18 -2.74
N LYS A 41 14.04 9.54 -3.94
CA LYS A 41 12.95 10.51 -4.10
C LYS A 41 11.59 9.88 -3.79
N GLU A 42 11.41 8.60 -4.10
CA GLU A 42 10.22 7.82 -3.76
C GLU A 42 10.08 7.67 -2.25
N ILE A 43 11.11 7.19 -1.57
CA ILE A 43 11.03 6.95 -0.12
C ILE A 43 10.86 8.25 0.67
N ARG A 44 11.57 9.34 0.33
CA ARG A 44 11.41 10.62 1.04
C ARG A 44 9.98 11.15 0.97
N ARG A 45 9.35 11.05 -0.20
CA ARG A 45 7.96 11.45 -0.42
C ARG A 45 6.99 10.56 0.34
N GLU A 46 7.19 9.25 0.29
CA GLU A 46 6.38 8.30 1.02
C GLU A 46 6.46 8.56 2.53
N LEU A 47 7.66 8.67 3.10
CA LEU A 47 7.85 8.94 4.53
C LEU A 47 7.28 10.30 4.97
N SER A 48 7.44 11.34 4.15
CA SER A 48 6.80 12.64 4.40
C SER A 48 5.28 12.51 4.45
N TYR A 49 4.70 11.71 3.55
CA TYR A 49 3.26 11.47 3.54
C TYR A 49 2.78 10.63 4.73
N TYR A 50 3.52 9.59 5.13
CA TYR A 50 3.23 8.84 6.37
C TYR A 50 3.31 9.73 7.62
N ALA A 51 4.29 10.64 7.67
CA ALA A 51 4.40 11.61 8.76
C ALA A 51 3.20 12.56 8.80
N HIS A 52 2.70 13.00 7.63
CA HIS A 52 1.47 13.77 7.52
C HIS A 52 0.24 12.99 7.99
N LEU A 53 0.03 11.77 7.48
CA LEU A 53 -1.08 10.89 7.88
C LEU A 53 -1.08 10.62 9.39
N SER A 54 0.09 10.38 9.98
CA SER A 54 0.23 10.08 11.42
C SER A 54 -0.28 11.20 12.34
N ARG A 55 -0.56 12.39 11.82
CA ARG A 55 -1.13 13.52 12.59
C ARG A 55 -2.62 13.39 12.83
N TYR A 56 -3.35 12.60 12.04
CA TYR A 56 -4.81 12.50 12.13
C TYR A 56 -5.39 11.11 11.81
N LEU A 57 -4.70 10.27 11.03
CA LEU A 57 -5.23 8.98 10.60
C LEU A 57 -5.26 7.98 11.75
N THR A 58 -6.47 7.60 12.15
CA THR A 58 -6.71 6.59 13.20
C THR A 58 -6.95 5.21 12.61
N ASP A 59 -7.60 5.13 11.44
CA ASP A 59 -7.90 3.90 10.75
C ASP A 59 -6.84 3.58 9.67
N TRP A 60 -5.98 2.61 9.96
CA TRP A 60 -4.94 2.10 9.05
C TRP A 60 -5.37 0.83 8.31
N SER A 61 -6.66 0.46 8.33
CA SER A 61 -7.14 -0.82 7.79
C SER A 61 -6.90 -1.02 6.29
N ALA A 62 -6.79 0.06 5.51
CA ALA A 62 -6.59 0.00 4.06
C ALA A 62 -5.28 0.63 3.57
N ILE A 63 -4.34 0.91 4.48
CA ILE A 63 -2.97 1.36 4.19
C ILE A 63 -2.00 0.76 5.21
N PRO A 64 -0.88 0.13 4.80
CA PRO A 64 0.04 -0.47 5.75
C PRO A 64 0.70 0.61 6.63
N ARG A 65 0.66 0.47 7.96
CA ARG A 65 1.33 1.40 8.86
C ARG A 65 2.84 1.31 8.73
N TYR A 66 3.51 2.45 8.85
CA TYR A 66 4.97 2.56 8.91
C TYR A 66 5.46 2.60 10.36
N TYR A 67 6.53 1.86 10.68
CA TYR A 67 7.06 1.69 12.03
C TYR A 67 8.49 2.20 12.23
N GLY A 68 9.08 2.84 11.22
CA GLY A 68 10.45 3.35 11.30
C GLY A 68 11.45 2.50 10.51
N THR A 69 12.73 2.72 10.79
CA THR A 69 13.85 2.10 10.07
C THR A 69 14.62 1.11 10.92
N VAL A 70 15.22 0.12 10.27
CA VAL A 70 16.15 -0.84 10.87
C VAL A 70 17.40 -0.96 10.01
N GLU A 71 18.53 -1.29 10.62
CA GLU A 71 19.77 -1.58 9.90
C GLU A 71 19.78 -3.04 9.40
N THR A 72 20.10 -3.20 8.12
CA THR A 72 20.20 -4.52 7.47
C THR A 72 21.51 -4.65 6.70
N ASP A 73 21.92 -5.88 6.41
CA ASP A 73 23.06 -6.17 5.52
C ASP A 73 22.82 -5.76 4.05
N CYS A 74 21.61 -5.34 3.70
CA CYS A 74 21.23 -4.81 2.40
C CYS A 74 21.02 -3.28 2.42
N GLY A 75 21.43 -2.59 3.50
CA GLY A 75 21.24 -1.15 3.72
C GLY A 75 20.06 -0.83 4.65
N THR A 76 19.58 0.41 4.64
CA THR A 76 18.43 0.83 5.46
C THR A 76 17.17 0.07 5.07
N GLY A 77 16.58 -0.64 6.02
CA GLY A 77 15.26 -1.26 5.90
C GLY A 77 14.17 -0.37 6.47
N TYR A 78 13.04 -0.28 5.78
CA TYR A 78 11.86 0.48 6.18
C TYR A 78 10.76 -0.50 6.60
N VAL A 79 10.28 -0.41 7.84
CA VAL A 79 9.40 -1.40 8.45
C VAL A 79 7.94 -0.99 8.28
N TYR A 80 7.12 -1.89 7.72
CA TYR A 80 5.70 -1.68 7.50
C TYR A 80 4.87 -2.87 8.02
N ASP A 81 3.56 -2.72 8.07
CA ASP A 81 2.65 -3.87 8.22
C ASP A 81 2.89 -4.90 7.11
N MET A 82 2.83 -6.17 7.51
CA MET A 82 2.72 -7.30 6.60
C MET A 82 1.24 -7.57 6.33
N ILE A 83 0.84 -7.61 5.05
CA ILE A 83 -0.55 -7.85 4.68
C ILE A 83 -0.72 -9.33 4.38
N THR A 84 -1.26 -10.04 5.38
CA THR A 84 -1.59 -11.46 5.31
C THR A 84 -3.05 -11.67 5.64
N ASP A 85 -3.62 -12.73 5.07
CA ASP A 85 -4.94 -13.19 5.38
C ASP A 85 -5.03 -13.75 6.82
N PHE A 86 -6.25 -13.95 7.32
CA PHE A 86 -6.52 -14.46 8.66
C PHE A 86 -5.89 -15.85 8.93
N ASN A 87 -5.58 -16.61 7.88
CA ASN A 87 -4.89 -17.90 7.96
C ASN A 87 -3.36 -17.80 7.90
N GLY A 88 -2.81 -16.58 7.83
CA GLY A 88 -1.37 -16.30 7.76
C GLY A 88 -0.77 -16.34 6.35
N ALA A 89 -1.54 -16.69 5.31
CA ALA A 89 -1.06 -16.64 3.93
C ALA A 89 -0.89 -15.19 3.45
N PRO A 90 0.08 -14.88 2.57
CA PRO A 90 0.15 -13.57 1.92
C PRO A 90 -1.14 -13.27 1.15
N SER A 91 -1.68 -12.06 1.32
CA SER A 91 -2.88 -11.65 0.61
C SER A 91 -2.59 -11.43 -0.88
N ILE A 92 -3.51 -11.87 -1.73
CA ILE A 92 -3.38 -11.71 -3.18
C ILE A 92 -3.64 -10.27 -3.61
N THR A 93 -3.11 -9.89 -4.77
CA THR A 93 -3.36 -8.59 -5.39
C THR A 93 -4.78 -8.47 -5.92
N LEU A 94 -5.27 -7.25 -6.11
CA LEU A 94 -6.55 -6.98 -6.76
C LEU A 94 -6.55 -7.48 -8.22
N THR A 95 -5.39 -7.48 -8.88
CA THR A 95 -5.24 -8.11 -10.21
C THR A 95 -5.56 -9.60 -10.16
N GLU A 96 -4.94 -10.33 -9.23
CA GLU A 96 -5.16 -11.77 -9.07
C GLU A 96 -6.59 -12.06 -8.60
N PHE A 97 -7.12 -11.27 -7.66
CA PHE A 97 -8.49 -11.39 -7.20
C PHE A 97 -9.49 -11.22 -8.35
N ALA A 98 -9.32 -10.18 -9.17
CA ALA A 98 -10.18 -9.95 -10.33
C ALA A 98 -10.05 -11.06 -11.39
N ALA A 99 -8.86 -11.64 -11.57
CA ALA A 99 -8.64 -12.76 -12.50
C ALA A 99 -9.29 -14.07 -12.03
N GLN A 100 -9.56 -14.20 -10.73
CA GLN A 100 -10.28 -15.34 -10.15
C GLN A 100 -11.80 -15.22 -10.23
N CYS A 101 -12.35 -14.02 -10.47
CA CYS A 101 -13.78 -13.82 -10.66
C CYS A 101 -14.27 -14.54 -11.93
N ARG A 102 -15.18 -15.51 -11.78
CA ARG A 102 -15.76 -16.29 -12.89
C ARG A 102 -17.26 -16.09 -13.05
N TYR A 103 -17.95 -15.78 -11.95
CA TYR A 103 -19.41 -15.70 -11.89
C TYR A 103 -19.89 -14.28 -11.55
N GLU A 104 -21.17 -13.99 -11.80
CA GLU A 104 -21.77 -12.68 -11.50
C GLU A 104 -21.65 -12.30 -10.01
N GLU A 105 -21.71 -13.30 -9.14
CA GLU A 105 -21.55 -13.16 -7.69
C GLU A 105 -20.15 -12.63 -7.34
N ASP A 106 -19.11 -13.16 -7.98
CA ASP A 106 -17.73 -12.69 -7.79
C ASP A 106 -17.58 -11.24 -8.25
N VAL A 107 -18.22 -10.88 -9.36
CA VAL A 107 -18.24 -9.49 -9.86
C VAL A 107 -18.96 -8.56 -8.87
N ALA A 108 -20.03 -9.03 -8.23
CA ALA A 108 -20.71 -8.28 -7.18
C ALA A 108 -19.82 -8.06 -5.95
N VAL A 109 -19.04 -9.07 -5.54
CA VAL A 109 -18.04 -8.96 -4.47
C VAL A 109 -16.94 -7.96 -4.84
N LEU A 110 -16.35 -8.07 -6.04
CA LEU A 110 -15.35 -7.14 -6.53
C LEU A 110 -15.88 -5.69 -6.55
N ARG A 111 -17.10 -5.47 -7.04
CA ARG A 111 -17.74 -4.14 -7.05
C ARG A 111 -17.91 -3.60 -5.62
N ARG A 112 -18.27 -4.46 -4.66
CA ARG A 112 -18.39 -4.06 -3.24
C ARG A 112 -17.02 -3.70 -2.65
N LEU A 113 -15.98 -4.46 -2.97
CA LEU A 113 -14.61 -4.21 -2.55
C LEU A 113 -14.10 -2.85 -3.08
N LEU A 114 -14.31 -2.59 -4.37
CA LEU A 114 -13.95 -1.30 -4.99
C LEU A 114 -14.72 -0.12 -4.36
N LYS A 115 -16.01 -0.30 -4.03
CA LYS A 115 -16.78 0.72 -3.30
C LYS A 115 -16.23 0.97 -1.90
N LYS A 116 -15.87 -0.08 -1.15
CA LYS A 116 -15.23 0.04 0.16
C LYS A 116 -13.90 0.81 0.06
N LEU A 117 -13.05 0.47 -0.93
CA LEU A 117 -11.80 1.18 -1.18
C LEU A 117 -12.04 2.67 -1.46
N LYS A 118 -12.93 3.01 -2.41
CA LYS A 118 -13.22 4.41 -2.75
C LYS A 118 -13.69 5.19 -1.52
N ARG A 119 -14.57 4.59 -0.73
CA ARG A 119 -15.12 5.18 0.50
C ARG A 119 -14.01 5.45 1.52
N TYR A 120 -13.17 4.46 1.81
CA TYR A 120 -12.04 4.63 2.72
C TYR A 120 -11.11 5.77 2.28
N LEU A 121 -10.76 5.83 1.00
CA LEU A 121 -9.88 6.88 0.46
C LEU A 121 -10.51 8.28 0.57
N LEU A 122 -11.82 8.39 0.37
CA LEU A 122 -12.55 9.66 0.50
C LEU A 122 -12.65 10.11 1.95
N ASP A 123 -13.17 9.23 2.81
CA ASP A 123 -13.50 9.55 4.20
C ASP A 123 -12.24 9.87 5.02
N ASN A 124 -11.10 9.26 4.67
CA ASN A 124 -9.81 9.52 5.31
C ASN A 124 -8.92 10.52 4.55
N HIS A 125 -9.43 11.14 3.48
CA HIS A 125 -8.69 12.09 2.64
C HIS A 125 -7.32 11.57 2.17
N ILE A 126 -7.29 10.30 1.74
CA ILE A 126 -6.08 9.66 1.26
C ILE A 126 -5.77 10.12 -0.15
N VAL A 127 -4.59 10.70 -0.29
CA VAL A 127 -4.01 11.13 -1.54
C VAL A 127 -3.15 10.01 -2.09
N THR A 128 -3.38 9.66 -3.35
CA THR A 128 -2.53 8.74 -4.11
C THR A 128 -2.09 9.42 -5.41
N MET A 129 -0.97 8.98 -5.95
CA MET A 129 -0.52 9.43 -7.28
C MET A 129 -1.21 8.65 -8.40
N SER A 130 -1.39 7.37 -8.17
CA SER A 130 -2.09 6.44 -9.05
C SER A 130 -2.56 5.25 -8.23
N LEU A 131 -3.74 4.73 -8.54
CA LEU A 131 -4.15 3.40 -8.11
C LEU A 131 -3.80 2.41 -9.21
N LYS A 132 -3.19 1.29 -8.82
CA LYS A 132 -2.85 0.19 -9.71
C LYS A 132 -3.31 -1.11 -9.05
N PRO A 133 -4.09 -1.97 -9.75
CA PRO A 133 -4.61 -3.19 -9.13
C PRO A 133 -3.53 -4.09 -8.53
N GLN A 134 -2.35 -4.17 -9.17
CA GLN A 134 -1.22 -4.94 -8.66
C GLN A 134 -0.59 -4.40 -7.37
N ASN A 135 -0.91 -3.15 -6.99
CA ASN A 135 -0.41 -2.50 -5.77
C ASN A 135 -1.47 -2.42 -4.67
N ILE A 136 -2.64 -3.04 -4.89
CA ILE A 136 -3.72 -3.13 -3.91
C ILE A 136 -3.84 -4.61 -3.53
N LEU A 137 -3.67 -4.92 -2.26
CA LEU A 137 -3.83 -6.28 -1.74
C LEU A 137 -5.26 -6.48 -1.23
N CYS A 138 -5.84 -7.64 -1.49
CA CYS A 138 -7.17 -8.03 -1.07
C CYS A 138 -7.06 -8.90 0.18
N GLN A 139 -6.94 -8.26 1.34
CA GLN A 139 -6.71 -8.94 2.61
C GLN A 139 -7.98 -9.60 3.12
N ARG A 140 -7.96 -10.92 3.27
CA ARG A 140 -9.03 -11.65 3.95
C ARG A 140 -8.83 -11.51 5.45
N ILE A 141 -9.64 -10.69 6.11
CA ILE A 141 -9.57 -10.51 7.58
C ILE A 141 -10.43 -11.54 8.32
N SER A 142 -11.31 -12.24 7.60
CA SER A 142 -12.07 -13.41 8.06
C SER A 142 -12.45 -14.29 6.87
N GLU A 143 -13.16 -15.38 7.11
CA GLU A 143 -13.68 -16.25 6.04
C GLU A 143 -14.62 -15.50 5.07
N SER A 144 -15.36 -14.51 5.56
CA SER A 144 -16.39 -13.80 4.82
C SER A 144 -16.04 -12.35 4.47
N GLU A 145 -14.95 -11.81 5.01
CA GLU A 145 -14.61 -10.40 4.84
C GLU A 145 -13.24 -10.17 4.20
N VAL A 146 -13.24 -9.33 3.17
CA VAL A 146 -12.07 -8.86 2.44
C VAL A 146 -11.97 -7.34 2.52
N VAL A 147 -10.78 -6.85 2.81
CA VAL A 147 -10.43 -5.42 2.88
C VAL A 147 -9.34 -5.12 1.83
N PRO A 148 -9.54 -4.10 0.98
CA PRO A 148 -8.53 -3.69 0.01
C PRO A 148 -7.48 -2.77 0.68
N VAL A 149 -6.20 -3.09 0.54
CA VAL A 149 -5.08 -2.37 1.17
C VAL A 149 -4.15 -1.79 0.12
N VAL A 150 -4.02 -0.47 0.07
CA VAL A 150 -3.14 0.26 -0.87
C VAL A 150 -1.71 0.25 -0.35
N CYS A 151 -0.82 -0.46 -1.03
CA CYS A 151 0.54 -0.70 -0.54
C CYS A 151 1.62 0.20 -1.15
N ASP A 152 1.26 1.04 -2.13
CA ASP A 152 2.21 1.84 -2.90
C ASP A 152 1.55 3.09 -3.52
N ASN A 153 2.37 4.04 -3.98
CA ASN A 153 1.98 5.30 -4.62
C ASN A 153 1.12 6.24 -3.76
N LEU A 154 1.28 6.17 -2.44
CA LEU A 154 0.68 7.11 -1.50
C LEU A 154 1.34 8.50 -1.59
N GLY A 155 0.55 9.54 -1.33
CA GLY A 155 0.96 10.93 -1.37
C GLY A 155 0.94 11.55 -2.76
N GLU A 156 1.73 12.60 -2.96
CA GLU A 156 1.82 13.31 -4.23
C GLU A 156 3.23 13.70 -4.64
N SER A 157 3.45 13.80 -5.96
CA SER A 157 4.73 14.14 -6.58
C SER A 157 4.80 15.58 -7.10
N THR A 158 3.78 16.39 -6.83
CA THR A 158 3.70 17.80 -7.23
C THR A 158 4.59 18.66 -6.34
N PHE A 159 5.02 19.81 -6.84
CA PHE A 159 5.85 20.74 -6.08
C PHE A 159 5.07 21.39 -4.92
N ILE A 160 3.80 21.74 -5.17
CA ILE A 160 2.89 22.27 -4.15
C ILE A 160 1.82 21.21 -3.87
N PRO A 161 1.84 20.57 -2.68
CA PRO A 161 1.00 19.43 -2.41
C PRO A 161 -0.42 19.82 -1.95
N LEU A 162 -1.16 20.49 -2.85
CA LEU A 162 -2.49 21.02 -2.55
C LEU A 162 -3.50 19.93 -2.16
N ALA A 163 -3.38 18.74 -2.73
CA ALA A 163 -4.28 17.63 -2.38
C ALA A 163 -4.01 17.11 -0.97
N THR A 164 -2.76 17.20 -0.49
CA THR A 164 -2.40 16.84 0.89
C THR A 164 -2.90 17.87 1.90
N TRP A 165 -3.04 19.14 1.51
CA TRP A 165 -3.41 20.23 2.44
C TRP A 165 -4.87 20.67 2.37
N SER A 166 -5.60 20.32 1.31
CA SER A 166 -6.99 20.72 1.10
C SER A 166 -7.85 19.52 0.76
N THR A 167 -8.92 19.32 1.55
CA THR A 167 -9.92 18.27 1.35
C THR A 167 -10.57 18.37 -0.03
N TRP A 168 -10.93 19.58 -0.47
CA TRP A 168 -11.49 19.82 -1.80
C TRP A 168 -10.53 19.41 -2.92
N CYS A 169 -9.23 19.76 -2.81
CA CYS A 169 -8.22 19.33 -3.77
C CYS A 169 -8.02 17.81 -3.75
N CYS A 170 -8.05 17.21 -2.56
CA CYS A 170 -7.97 15.76 -2.36
C CYS A 170 -9.10 15.04 -3.10
N GLU A 171 -10.36 15.41 -2.85
CA GLU A 171 -11.54 14.81 -3.46
C GLU A 171 -11.50 14.89 -4.98
N ARG A 172 -11.18 16.07 -5.55
CA ARG A 172 -11.06 16.25 -7.00
C ARG A 172 -9.92 15.46 -7.61
N LYS A 173 -8.82 15.29 -6.88
CA LYS A 173 -7.71 14.46 -7.35
C LYS A 173 -8.09 12.98 -7.28
N LEU A 174 -8.68 12.54 -6.18
CA LEU A 174 -9.13 11.17 -5.99
C LEU A 174 -10.15 10.78 -7.06
N GLU A 175 -11.11 11.63 -7.39
CA GLU A 175 -12.07 11.34 -8.47
C GLU A 175 -11.37 11.14 -9.81
N ARG A 176 -10.41 12.00 -10.18
CA ARG A 176 -9.63 11.83 -11.42
C ARG A 176 -8.79 10.56 -11.44
N VAL A 177 -8.17 10.22 -10.30
CA VAL A 177 -7.40 8.97 -10.16
C VAL A 177 -8.33 7.77 -10.25
N TRP A 178 -9.51 7.85 -9.62
CA TRP A 178 -10.51 6.80 -9.61
C TRP A 178 -11.06 6.52 -11.00
N GLN A 179 -11.42 7.56 -11.77
CA GLN A 179 -11.88 7.41 -13.16
C GLN A 179 -10.85 6.71 -14.03
N ARG A 180 -9.56 7.02 -13.88
CA ARG A 180 -8.46 6.33 -14.59
C ARG A 180 -8.24 4.89 -14.11
N PHE A 181 -8.61 4.60 -12.88
CA PHE A 181 -8.43 3.28 -12.28
C PHE A 181 -9.52 2.28 -12.68
N ILE A 182 -10.74 2.77 -12.93
CA ILE A 182 -11.88 1.95 -13.35
C ILE A 182 -12.08 1.91 -14.88
N ALA A 183 -11.42 2.80 -15.63
CA ALA A 183 -11.43 2.84 -17.09
C ALA A 183 -10.61 1.67 -17.66
#